data_AF-A0A847X8I4-F1
#
_entry.id   AF-A0A847X8I4-F1
#
_cell.length_a   1.000
_cell.length_b   1.000
_cell.length_c   1.000
_cell.angle_alpha   90.00
_cell.angle_beta   90.00
_cell.angle_gamma   90.00
#
_symmetry.space_group_name_H-M   'P 1'
#
loop_
_entity.id
_entity.type
_entity.pdbx_description
1 polymer ?
#
loop_
_entity_poly.entity_id
_entity_poly.type
_entity_poly.pdbx_seq_one_letter_code
_entity_poly.pdbx_strand_id
1 'polypeptide(L)'
;DYLKKNGLDRRQYNQIANYVYMQSEVNIKVGNKPPKDYFELIKTQIQDDNRLVSGLSSEQEFLDNLKMNCVPTEIMEMSIDDYQDFLTLRRKLMAQKIKNYYNSL
;
A
#
# COMPACT_ATOMS: atom_id res chain seq x y z
N ASP A 1 12.91 5.15 -0.43
CA ASP A 1 13.42 6.52 -0.60
C ASP A 1 12.43 7.51 -1.18
N TYR A 2 11.38 7.07 -1.86
CA TYR A 2 10.37 7.94 -2.48
C TYR A 2 9.88 9.10 -1.59
N LEU A 3 9.36 8.85 -0.39
CA LEU A 3 8.82 9.90 0.49
C LEU A 3 9.90 10.91 0.92
N LYS A 4 11.10 10.42 1.27
CA LYS A 4 12.24 11.26 1.64
C LYS A 4 12.71 12.14 0.48
N LYS A 5 12.71 11.60 -0.75
CA LYS A 5 13.10 12.35 -1.96
C LYS A 5 12.10 13.45 -2.31
N ASN A 6 10.84 13.30 -1.93
CA ASN A 6 9.82 14.32 -2.11
C ASN A 6 9.69 15.28 -0.90
N GLY A 7 10.73 15.38 -0.06
CA GLY A 7 10.81 16.43 0.97
C GLY A 7 10.04 16.15 2.26
N LEU A 8 9.51 14.93 2.47
CA LEU A 8 8.87 14.59 3.75
C LEU A 8 9.92 14.36 4.84
N ASP A 9 9.67 14.95 6.00
CA ASP A 9 10.52 14.79 7.18
C ASP A 9 10.42 13.39 7.76
N ARG A 10 11.48 12.98 8.49
CA ARG A 10 11.56 11.71 9.23
C ARG A 10 10.32 11.40 10.06
N ARG A 11 9.76 12.41 10.73
CA ARG A 11 8.57 12.27 11.56
C ARG A 11 7.30 12.01 10.75
N GLN A 12 7.25 12.47 9.50
CA GLN A 12 6.10 12.30 8.62
C GLN A 12 6.11 10.90 8.00
N TYR A 13 7.24 10.46 7.44
CA TYR A 13 7.29 9.16 6.74
C TYR A 13 7.44 7.93 7.66
N ASN A 14 7.85 8.10 8.93
CA ASN A 14 7.95 6.97 9.88
C ASN A 14 6.59 6.52 10.45
N GLN A 15 5.48 7.19 10.10
CA GLN A 15 4.14 6.88 10.62
C GLN A 15 3.52 5.60 10.01
N ILE A 16 4.22 4.95 9.08
CA ILE A 16 3.68 3.87 8.23
C ILE A 16 4.39 2.52 8.41
N ALA A 17 5.24 2.38 9.44
CA ALA A 17 6.06 1.20 9.65
C ALA A 17 5.21 -0.02 10.08
N ASN A 18 4.48 -0.62 9.14
CA ASN A 18 4.14 -2.02 9.21
C ASN A 18 5.40 -2.80 8.81
N TYR A 19 5.85 -3.70 9.68
CA TYR A 19 6.92 -4.61 9.35
C TYR A 19 6.39 -5.62 8.31
N VAL A 20 6.84 -5.52 7.05
CA VAL A 20 6.48 -6.44 5.98
C VAL A 20 7.76 -7.05 5.43
N TYR A 21 7.78 -8.38 5.35
CA TYR A 21 8.84 -9.10 4.65
C TYR A 21 8.68 -8.91 3.15
N MET A 22 9.64 -8.25 2.51
CA MET A 22 9.71 -8.10 1.05
C MET A 22 10.98 -8.76 0.51
N GLN A 23 10.89 -9.38 -0.66
CA GLN A 23 12.07 -9.83 -1.41
C GLN A 23 12.86 -8.62 -1.93
N SER A 24 14.19 -8.69 -1.85
CA SER A 24 15.09 -7.57 -2.21
C SER A 24 14.87 -7.04 -3.63
N GLU A 25 14.57 -7.92 -4.59
CA GLU A 25 14.31 -7.54 -5.99
C GLU A 25 13.04 -6.70 -6.15
N VAL A 26 11.98 -7.06 -5.43
CA VAL A 26 10.72 -6.30 -5.39
C VAL A 26 10.96 -4.95 -4.72
N ASN A 27 11.70 -4.92 -3.61
CA ASN A 27 12.04 -3.67 -2.92
C ASN A 27 12.83 -2.70 -3.82
N ILE A 28 13.77 -3.21 -4.62
CA ILE A 28 14.53 -2.39 -5.58
C ILE A 28 13.63 -1.86 -6.71
N LYS A 29 12.74 -2.69 -7.26
CA LYS A 29 11.79 -2.29 -8.32
C LYS A 29 10.75 -1.27 -7.83
N VAL A 30 10.39 -1.30 -6.55
CA VAL A 30 9.37 -0.44 -5.92
C VAL A 30 9.95 0.87 -5.37
N GLY A 31 11.15 0.84 -4.78
CA GLY A 31 11.61 1.84 -3.80
C GLY A 31 11.67 3.33 -4.21
N ASN A 32 11.52 3.63 -5.50
CA ASN A 32 11.52 4.99 -6.05
C ASN A 32 10.29 5.35 -6.92
N LYS A 33 9.37 4.43 -7.17
CA LYS A 33 8.20 4.72 -8.02
C LYS A 33 7.07 5.35 -7.21
N PRO A 34 6.28 6.26 -7.80
CA PRO A 34 5.00 6.67 -7.22
C PRO A 34 4.07 5.46 -6.99
N PRO A 35 3.19 5.53 -5.98
CA PRO A 35 2.19 4.49 -5.74
C PRO A 35 1.37 4.17 -6.99
N LYS A 36 0.92 5.20 -7.72
CA LYS A 36 0.15 5.05 -8.97
C LYS A 36 0.83 4.15 -9.99
N ASP A 37 2.06 4.48 -10.39
CA ASP A 37 2.84 3.71 -11.37
C ASP A 37 3.08 2.25 -10.93
N TYR A 38 3.23 2.04 -9.62
CA TYR A 38 3.43 0.70 -9.06
C TYR A 38 2.13 -0.13 -9.08
N PHE A 39 1.01 0.46 -8.66
CA PHE A 39 -0.27 -0.23 -8.64
C PHE A 39 -0.84 -0.46 -10.04
N GLU A 40 -0.55 0.43 -10.99
CA GLU A 40 -0.85 0.21 -12.40
C GLU A 40 -0.11 -1.02 -12.93
N LEU A 41 1.19 -1.16 -12.63
CA LEU A 41 1.97 -2.34 -13.00
C LEU A 41 1.38 -3.64 -12.39
N ILE A 42 0.90 -3.60 -11.14
CA ILE A 42 0.23 -4.75 -10.53
C ILE A 42 -1.07 -5.08 -11.26
N LYS A 43 -1.90 -4.08 -11.59
CA LYS A 43 -3.15 -4.30 -12.32
C LYS A 43 -2.90 -4.94 -13.68
N THR A 44 -1.94 -4.44 -14.44
CA THR A 44 -1.56 -5.01 -15.74
C THR A 44 -1.09 -6.45 -15.59
N GLN A 45 -0.29 -6.76 -14.56
CA GLN A 45 0.17 -8.12 -14.30
C GLN A 45 -0.95 -9.10 -13.92
N ILE A 46 -1.94 -8.64 -13.15
CA ILE A 46 -3.13 -9.43 -12.83
C ILE A 46 -3.94 -9.71 -14.11
N GLN A 47 -4.04 -8.74 -15.02
CA GLN A 47 -4.74 -8.90 -16.30
C GLN A 47 -4.00 -9.85 -17.26
N ASP A 48 -2.67 -9.80 -17.27
CA ASP A 48 -1.81 -10.63 -18.12
C ASP A 48 -1.53 -12.04 -17.56
N ASP A 49 -2.17 -12.41 -16.42
CA ASP A 49 -1.93 -13.63 -15.62
C ASP A 49 -0.43 -13.87 -15.31
N ASN A 50 0.32 -12.77 -15.17
CA ASN A 50 1.78 -12.78 -15.14
C ASN A 50 2.30 -12.36 -13.76
N ARG A 51 2.68 -13.34 -12.94
CA ARG A 51 3.00 -13.21 -11.51
C ARG A 51 4.40 -12.63 -11.20
N LEU A 52 4.88 -11.68 -12.00
CA LEU A 52 6.28 -11.23 -11.96
C LEU A 52 6.63 -10.35 -10.74
N VAL A 53 5.66 -9.64 -10.14
CA VAL A 53 5.91 -8.68 -9.04
C VAL A 53 5.02 -8.91 -7.82
N SER A 54 3.91 -9.63 -7.96
CA SER A 54 3.05 -10.02 -6.83
C SER A 54 2.64 -11.48 -6.93
N GLY A 55 2.56 -12.17 -5.79
CA GLY A 55 2.00 -13.53 -5.71
C GLY A 55 0.47 -13.55 -5.78
N LEU A 56 -0.17 -12.45 -6.18
CA LEU A 56 -1.62 -12.28 -6.25
C LEU A 56 -2.11 -12.71 -7.63
N SER A 57 -3.19 -13.47 -7.66
CA SER A 57 -3.72 -14.12 -8.85
C SER A 57 -5.03 -13.53 -9.35
N SER A 58 -5.62 -12.58 -8.61
CA SER A 58 -6.84 -11.88 -9.04
C SER A 58 -6.93 -10.48 -8.45
N GLU A 59 -7.76 -9.63 -9.08
CA GLU A 59 -8.11 -8.31 -8.56
C GLU A 59 -8.77 -8.42 -7.17
N GLN A 60 -9.57 -9.45 -6.95
CA GLN A 60 -10.22 -9.70 -5.65
C GLN A 60 -9.18 -9.98 -4.55
N GLU A 61 -8.22 -10.89 -4.79
CA GLU A 61 -7.15 -11.15 -3.82
C GLU A 61 -6.32 -9.90 -3.53
N PHE A 62 -6.09 -9.07 -4.53
CA PHE A 62 -5.41 -7.79 -4.36
C PHE A 62 -6.19 -6.83 -3.46
N LEU A 63 -7.49 -6.64 -3.71
CA LEU A 63 -8.35 -5.80 -2.88
C LEU A 63 -8.44 -6.32 -1.44
N ASP A 64 -8.55 -7.64 -1.27
CA ASP A 64 -8.56 -8.28 0.04
C ASP A 64 -7.22 -8.09 0.78
N ASN A 65 -6.09 -8.14 0.06
CA ASN A 65 -4.78 -7.85 0.62
C ASN A 65 -4.68 -6.40 1.13
N LEU A 66 -5.16 -5.43 0.35
CA LEU A 66 -5.19 -4.01 0.77
C LEU A 66 -6.02 -3.85 2.03
N LYS A 67 -7.24 -4.41 2.05
CA LYS A 67 -8.15 -4.37 3.20
C LYS A 67 -7.55 -5.02 4.44
N MET A 68 -6.91 -6.19 4.30
CA MET A 68 -6.24 -6.89 5.39
C MET A 68 -5.14 -6.02 6.01
N ASN A 69 -4.42 -5.26 5.19
CA ASN A 69 -3.33 -4.38 5.62
C ASN A 69 -3.77 -2.95 5.99
N CYS A 70 -5.08 -2.69 6.02
CA CYS A 70 -5.65 -1.36 6.27
C CYS A 70 -5.13 -0.30 5.29
N VAL A 71 -4.87 -0.69 4.05
CA VAL A 71 -4.46 0.20 2.97
C VAL A 71 -5.71 0.64 2.21
N PRO A 72 -5.99 1.96 2.09
CA PRO A 72 -7.10 2.47 1.29
C PRO A 72 -6.90 2.12 -0.19
N THR A 73 -7.97 1.74 -0.89
CA THR A 73 -7.92 1.42 -2.33
C THR A 73 -7.60 2.64 -3.17
N GLU A 74 -7.92 3.83 -2.66
CA GLU A 74 -7.62 5.13 -3.25
C GLU A 74 -6.11 5.34 -3.46
N ILE A 75 -5.24 4.60 -2.76
CA ILE A 75 -3.78 4.64 -2.96
C ILE A 75 -3.36 4.40 -4.41
N MET A 76 -4.19 3.70 -5.19
CA MET A 76 -3.94 3.41 -6.59
C MET A 76 -3.90 4.67 -7.46
N GLU A 77 -4.62 5.72 -7.06
CA GLU A 77 -4.68 6.99 -7.79
C GLU A 77 -3.95 8.13 -7.06
N MET A 78 -3.48 7.88 -5.84
CA MET A 78 -2.81 8.87 -5.01
C MET A 78 -1.38 9.15 -5.47
N SER A 79 -1.02 10.42 -5.34
CA SER A 79 0.32 10.95 -5.53
C SER A 79 0.97 11.28 -4.19
N ILE A 80 2.12 11.94 -4.23
CA ILE A 80 2.76 12.46 -3.03
C ILE A 80 1.93 13.55 -2.34
N ASP A 81 1.17 14.33 -3.12
CA ASP A 81 0.37 15.44 -2.59
C ASP A 81 -0.78 14.93 -1.70
N ASP A 82 -1.27 13.73 -1.98
CA ASP A 82 -2.36 13.07 -1.25
C ASP A 82 -1.86 12.30 0.00
N TYR A 83 -0.57 12.40 0.33
CA TYR A 83 0.03 11.61 1.41
C TYR A 83 -0.65 11.82 2.78
N GLN A 84 -1.10 13.05 3.08
CA GLN A 84 -1.82 13.33 4.33
C GLN A 84 -3.22 12.71 4.37
N ASP A 85 -3.90 12.68 3.23
CA ASP A 85 -5.22 12.05 3.10
C ASP A 85 -5.11 10.54 3.23
N PHE A 86 -4.09 9.95 2.62
CA PHE A 86 -3.73 8.55 2.80
C PHE A 86 -3.56 8.20 4.29
N LEU A 87 -2.79 8.98 5.06
CA LEU A 87 -2.59 8.75 6.49
C LEU A 87 -3.90 8.83 7.29
N THR A 88 -4.80 9.73 6.90
CA THR A 88 -6.10 9.90 7.55
C THR A 88 -7.03 8.72 7.26
N LEU A 89 -7.13 8.29 6.01
CA LEU A 89 -7.93 7.13 5.62
C LEU A 89 -7.42 5.84 6.27
N ARG A 90 -6.10 5.62 6.24
CA ARG A 90 -5.45 4.46 6.88
C ARG A 90 -5.75 4.38 8.37
N ARG A 91 -5.67 5.50 9.11
CA ARG A 91 -6.00 5.53 10.55
C ARG A 91 -7.45 5.14 10.83
N LYS A 92 -8.39 5.58 9.99
CA LYS A 92 -9.81 5.18 10.10
C LYS A 92 -9.98 3.67 9.88
N LEU A 93 -9.32 3.09 8.87
CA LEU A 93 -9.37 1.65 8.60
C LEU A 93 -8.79 0.83 9.74
N MET A 94 -7.64 1.24 10.30
CA MET A 94 -7.04 0.58 11.46
C MET A 94 -7.95 0.63 12.69
N ALA A 95 -8.52 1.80 13.00
CA ALA A 95 -9.46 1.96 14.11
C ALA A 95 -10.70 1.06 13.94
N GLN A 96 -11.25 0.99 12.72
CA GLN A 96 -12.38 0.12 12.42
C GLN A 96 -12.01 -1.37 12.57
N LYS A 97 -10.83 -1.77 12.10
CA LYS A 97 -10.35 -3.15 12.23
C LYS A 97 -10.21 -3.56 13.71
N ILE A 98 -9.62 -2.70 14.53
CA ILE A 98 -9.48 -2.92 15.97
C ILE A 98 -10.85 -3.00 16.64
N LYS A 99 -11.77 -2.06 16.34
CA LYS A 99 -13.14 -2.06 16.87
C LYS A 99 -13.87 -3.37 16.53
N ASN A 100 -13.82 -3.81 15.28
CA ASN A 100 -14.47 -5.03 14.83
C ASN A 100 -13.90 -6.27 15.54
N TYR A 101 -12.58 -6.33 15.72
CA TYR A 101 -11.93 -7.40 16.44
C TYR A 101 -12.45 -7.49 17.89
N TYR A 102 -12.49 -6.36 18.61
CA TYR A 102 -13.02 -6.35 19.97
C TYR A 102 -14.51 -6.71 20.08
N ASN A 103 -15.32 -6.33 19.08
CA ASN A 103 -16.74 -6.71 19.05
C ASN A 103 -16.99 -8.19 18.70
N SER A 104 -15.97 -8.90 18.21
CA SER A 104 -16.05 -10.32 17.85
C SER A 104 -15.57 -11.28 18.95
N LEU A 105 -15.08 -10.72 20.06
CA LEU A 105 -14.69 -11.44 21.28
C LEU A 105 -15.89 -11.58 22.22
#